data_AF-X1DNI4-F1
#
_entry.id   AF-X1DNI4-F1
#
_cell.length_a   1.000
_cell.length_b   1.000
_cell.length_c   1.000
_cell.angle_alpha   90.00
_cell.angle_beta   90.00
_cell.angle_gamma   90.00
#
_symmetry.space_group_name_H-M   'P 1'
#
loop_
_entity.id
_entity.type
_entity.pdbx_description
1 polymer ?
#
loop_
_entity_poly.entity_id
_entity_poly.type
_entity_poly.pdbx_seq_one_letter_code
_entity_poly.pdbx_strand_id
1 'polypeptide(L)'
;LEICLEAGGDTVLIPAHIWTPWFSVLGAKSGYDTIEECFDDLTPHIFAVETGLSSDPPMNWLCSFLDRYTLISNSDAHSPERLGRDKNLKSYYILL
;
A
#
# COMPACT_ATOMS: atom_id res chain seq x y z
N LEU A 1 8.31 12.58 2.99
CA LEU A 1 7.41 12.12 1.92
C LEU A 1 7.68 12.90 0.63
N GLU A 2 7.84 14.23 0.69
CA GLU A 2 8.39 15.04 -0.42
C GLU A 2 9.70 14.49 -1.01
N ILE A 3 10.56 13.94 -0.16
CA ILE A 3 11.82 13.28 -0.56
C ILE A 3 11.63 12.19 -1.65
N CYS A 4 10.53 11.42 -1.64
CA CYS A 4 10.29 10.40 -2.68
C CYS A 4 9.91 11.03 -4.03
N LEU A 5 9.19 12.15 -4.03
CA LEU A 5 8.85 12.87 -5.26
C LEU A 5 10.07 13.63 -5.82
N GLU A 6 10.99 14.03 -4.95
CA GLU A 6 12.25 14.68 -5.32
C GLU A 6 13.34 13.69 -5.77
N ALA A 7 13.20 12.40 -5.47
CA ALA A 7 14.19 11.36 -5.79
C ALA A 7 14.35 11.07 -7.30
N GLY A 8 13.43 11.56 -8.14
CA GLY A 8 13.48 11.47 -9.59
C GLY A 8 12.15 11.01 -10.21
N GLY A 9 11.98 11.28 -11.52
CA GLY A 9 10.70 11.11 -12.23
C GLY A 9 10.16 9.67 -12.33
N ASP A 10 10.96 8.67 -11.99
CA ASP A 10 10.56 7.25 -11.99
C ASP A 10 10.22 6.73 -10.57
N THR A 11 10.25 7.60 -9.56
CA THR A 11 9.93 7.21 -8.18
C THR A 11 8.44 7.35 -7.94
N VAL A 12 7.86 6.36 -7.25
CA VAL A 12 6.44 6.32 -6.94
C VAL A 12 6.22 6.14 -5.45
N LEU A 13 5.17 6.77 -4.93
CA LEU A 13 4.70 6.58 -3.56
C LEU A 13 3.55 5.57 -3.54
N ILE A 14 3.73 4.49 -2.78
CA ILE A 14 2.72 3.45 -2.58
C ILE A 14 2.58 3.20 -1.07
N PRO A 15 1.41 3.45 -0.46
CA PRO A 15 1.16 3.09 0.93
C PRO A 15 1.30 1.59 1.13
N ALA A 16 2.18 1.19 2.05
CA ALA A 16 2.43 -0.21 2.38
C ALA A 16 1.33 -0.78 3.31
N HIS A 17 1.04 -2.07 3.14
CA HIS A 17 0.22 -2.91 4.03
C HIS A 17 -0.95 -2.18 4.72
N ILE A 18 -1.85 -1.59 3.95
CA ILE A 18 -2.84 -0.59 4.40
C ILE A 18 -3.80 -1.06 5.50
N TRP A 19 -3.95 -2.38 5.68
CA TRP A 19 -4.85 -2.98 6.66
C TRP A 19 -4.17 -3.49 7.94
N THR A 20 -2.83 -3.50 7.99
CA THR A 20 -2.12 -4.02 9.16
C THR A 20 -2.41 -3.17 10.39
N PRO A 21 -2.80 -3.72 11.56
CA PRO A 21 -3.33 -2.90 12.66
C PRO A 21 -2.43 -1.76 13.15
N TRP A 22 -1.12 -1.89 13.01
CA TRP A 22 -0.12 -0.92 13.42
C TRP A 22 0.66 -0.41 12.21
N PHE A 23 1.05 0.86 12.23
CA PHE A 23 1.89 1.49 11.19
C PHE A 23 1.34 1.40 9.75
N SER A 24 0.03 1.30 9.60
CA SER A 24 -0.65 1.39 8.30
C SER A 24 -1.67 2.52 8.33
N VAL A 25 -2.21 2.87 7.15
CA VAL A 25 -3.18 3.95 7.00
C VAL A 25 -4.60 3.59 7.46
N LEU A 26 -5.08 2.37 7.19
CA LEU A 26 -6.44 1.93 7.56
C LEU A 26 -6.43 0.89 8.70
N GLY A 27 -5.30 0.72 9.37
CA GLY A 27 -5.16 -0.13 10.54
C GLY A 27 -5.90 0.45 11.75
N ALA A 28 -6.36 -0.44 12.64
CA ALA A 28 -7.10 -0.04 13.85
C ALA A 28 -6.34 0.90 14.81
N LYS A 29 -5.04 1.13 14.60
CA LYS A 29 -4.17 2.04 15.36
C LYS A 29 -3.50 3.12 14.49
N SER A 30 -4.04 3.39 13.30
CA SER A 30 -3.52 4.41 12.38
C SER A 30 -3.83 5.83 12.86
N GLY A 31 -5.04 6.05 13.39
CA GLY A 31 -5.57 7.38 13.68
C GLY A 31 -6.20 8.09 12.47
N TYR A 32 -6.36 7.38 11.35
CA TYR A 32 -6.96 7.87 10.10
C TYR A 32 -8.07 6.94 9.64
N ASP A 33 -9.13 7.51 9.06
CA ASP A 33 -10.24 6.75 8.50
C ASP A 33 -10.16 6.65 6.97
N THR A 34 -9.31 7.45 6.33
CA THR A 34 -9.11 7.47 4.87
C THR A 34 -7.64 7.64 4.46
N ILE A 35 -7.33 7.31 3.20
CA ILE A 35 -6.00 7.54 2.60
C ILE A 35 -5.77 9.04 2.41
N GLU A 36 -6.82 9.77 2.06
CA GLU A 36 -6.85 11.22 1.89
C GLU A 36 -6.42 11.95 3.17
N GLU A 37 -6.96 11.57 4.33
CA GLU A 37 -6.58 12.18 5.62
C GLU A 37 -5.12 11.91 6.02
N CYS A 38 -4.56 10.77 5.62
CA CYS A 38 -3.20 10.38 5.97
C CYS A 38 -2.14 11.04 5.08
N PHE A 39 -2.45 11.21 3.79
CA PHE A 39 -1.49 11.66 2.79
C PHE A 39 -1.74 13.08 2.27
N ASP A 40 -2.91 13.67 2.54
CA ASP A 40 -3.27 15.06 2.24
C ASP A 40 -2.94 15.45 0.77
N ASP A 41 -2.14 16.50 0.57
CA ASP A 41 -1.70 16.97 -0.75
C ASP A 41 -0.95 15.91 -1.59
N LEU A 42 -0.51 14.81 -0.97
CA LEU A 42 0.20 13.72 -1.65
C LEU A 42 -0.72 12.62 -2.17
N THR A 43 -1.98 12.58 -1.74
CA THR A 43 -2.97 11.59 -2.20
C THR A 43 -3.15 11.55 -3.71
N PRO A 44 -3.13 12.67 -4.47
CA PRO A 44 -3.20 12.64 -5.93
C PRO A 44 -2.04 11.88 -6.60
N HIS A 45 -0.91 11.70 -5.90
CA HIS A 45 0.26 10.99 -6.41
C HIS A 45 0.23 9.48 -6.11
N ILE A 46 -0.74 9.01 -5.34
CA ILE A 46 -0.92 7.59 -5.00
C ILE A 46 -1.85 6.94 -6.03
N PHE A 47 -1.29 6.09 -6.89
CA PHE A 47 -2.07 5.32 -7.88
C PHE A 47 -2.28 3.86 -7.48
N ALA A 48 -1.53 3.38 -6.49
CA ALA A 48 -1.56 1.99 -6.01
C ALA A 48 -1.46 1.96 -4.49
N VAL A 49 -1.98 0.89 -3.90
CA VAL A 49 -1.87 0.61 -2.46
C VAL A 49 -1.53 -0.85 -2.25
N GLU A 50 -0.65 -1.13 -1.29
CA GLU A 50 -0.33 -2.49 -0.90
C GLU A 50 -1.30 -2.97 0.19
N THR A 51 -2.00 -4.07 -0.06
CA THR A 51 -3.02 -4.59 0.87
C THR A 51 -2.41 -5.17 2.15
N GLY A 52 -1.24 -5.79 2.02
CA GLY A 52 -0.55 -6.50 3.10
C GLY A 52 -1.26 -7.77 3.54
N LEU A 53 -0.72 -8.42 4.56
CA LEU A 53 -1.13 -9.78 4.99
C LEU A 53 -2.43 -9.82 5.82
N SER A 54 -3.02 -8.66 6.09
CA SER A 54 -4.20 -8.53 6.96
C SER A 54 -5.51 -8.46 6.20
N SER A 55 -5.49 -8.57 4.87
CA SER A 55 -6.68 -8.66 4.04
C SER A 55 -6.53 -9.64 2.88
N ASP A 56 -7.64 -9.97 2.24
CA ASP A 56 -7.70 -10.80 1.04
C ASP A 56 -8.45 -10.08 -0.10
N PRO A 57 -8.35 -10.54 -1.36
CA PRO A 57 -9.01 -9.85 -2.47
C PRO A 57 -10.53 -9.66 -2.28
N PRO A 58 -11.32 -10.66 -1.83
CA PRO A 58 -12.74 -10.47 -1.56
C PRO A 58 -13.04 -9.33 -0.57
N MET A 59 -12.28 -9.20 0.52
CA MET A 59 -12.46 -8.09 1.46
C MET A 59 -12.21 -6.75 0.77
N ASN A 60 -11.12 -6.63 0.00
CA ASN A 60 -10.77 -5.39 -0.68
C ASN A 60 -11.81 -4.98 -1.73
N TRP A 61 -12.42 -5.94 -2.45
CA TRP A 61 -13.45 -5.67 -3.46
C TRP A 61 -14.77 -5.14 -2.88
N LEU A 62 -15.01 -5.31 -1.57
CA LEU A 62 -16.16 -4.73 -0.89
C LEU A 62 -15.96 -3.25 -0.54
N CYS A 63 -14.73 -2.76 -0.61
CA CYS A 63 -14.37 -1.39 -0.29
C CYS A 63 -14.29 -0.55 -1.58
N SER A 64 -15.41 -0.01 -2.06
CA SER A 64 -15.46 0.72 -3.34
C SER A 64 -14.56 1.97 -3.39
N PHE A 65 -14.19 2.55 -2.24
CA PHE A 65 -13.20 3.63 -2.20
C PHE A 65 -11.81 3.18 -2.68
N LEU A 66 -11.54 1.87 -2.69
CA LEU A 66 -10.31 1.28 -3.22
C LEU A 66 -10.31 1.13 -4.75
N ASP A 67 -11.47 1.23 -5.41
CA ASP A 67 -11.61 0.98 -6.86
C ASP A 67 -10.76 1.94 -7.71
N ARG A 68 -10.39 3.10 -7.15
CA ARG A 68 -9.52 4.09 -7.80
C ARG A 68 -8.02 3.72 -7.77
N TYR A 69 -7.63 2.74 -6.96
CA TYR A 69 -6.23 2.35 -6.78
C TYR A 69 -5.95 1.00 -7.44
N THR A 70 -4.73 0.84 -7.93
CA THR A 70 -4.20 -0.49 -8.25
C THR A 70 -3.88 -1.22 -6.95
N LEU A 71 -4.57 -2.33 -6.67
CA LEU A 71 -4.28 -3.16 -5.51
C LEU A 71 -3.08 -4.06 -5.81
N ILE A 72 -2.07 -3.98 -4.95
CA ILE A 72 -0.89 -4.82 -5.02
C ILE A 72 -0.67 -5.54 -3.70
N SER A 73 0.05 -6.65 -3.74
CA SER A 73 0.38 -7.45 -2.58
C SER A 73 1.80 -7.97 -2.63
N ASN A 74 2.54 -7.69 -1.56
CA ASN A 74 3.94 -8.05 -1.39
C ASN A 74 4.14 -8.77 -0.06
N SER A 75 5.21 -9.56 0.00
CA SER A 75 5.44 -10.45 1.14
C SER A 75 5.90 -9.75 2.43
N ASP A 76 6.41 -8.52 2.34
CA ASP A 76 7.13 -7.87 3.44
C ASP A 76 8.17 -8.82 4.09
N ALA A 77 9.06 -9.35 3.25
CA ALA A 77 9.92 -10.47 3.63
C ALA A 77 11.16 -9.96 4.37
N HIS A 78 11.28 -10.40 5.63
CA HIS A 78 12.44 -10.13 6.49
C HIS A 78 13.38 -11.34 6.62
N SER A 79 13.10 -12.42 5.86
CA SER A 79 13.97 -13.58 5.72
C SER A 79 13.69 -14.30 4.38
N PRO A 80 14.65 -15.04 3.81
CA PRO A 80 14.49 -15.70 2.52
C PRO A 80 13.29 -16.66 2.46
N GLU A 81 12.97 -17.32 3.57
CA GLU A 81 11.87 -18.29 3.68
C GLU A 81 10.50 -17.61 3.61
N ARG A 82 10.44 -16.28 3.77
CA ARG A 82 9.21 -15.49 3.72
C ARG A 82 8.96 -14.84 2.35
N LEU A 83 9.89 -14.97 1.39
CA LEU A 83 9.74 -14.41 0.05
C LEU A 83 8.52 -15.00 -0.67
N GLY A 84 7.70 -14.13 -1.25
CA GLY A 84 6.56 -14.53 -2.08
C GLY A 84 5.40 -15.20 -1.34
N ARG A 85 5.36 -15.12 0.00
CA ARG A 85 4.20 -15.56 0.81
C ARG A 85 2.93 -14.79 0.51
N ASP A 86 3.10 -13.59 -0.05
CA ASP A 86 2.06 -12.80 -0.68
C ASP A 86 2.65 -12.19 -1.94
N LYS A 87 1.94 -12.35 -3.06
CA LYS A 87 2.49 -12.02 -4.37
C LYS A 87 1.40 -11.60 -5.33
N ASN A 88 1.74 -10.56 -6.09
CA ASN A 88 0.98 -10.16 -7.25
C ASN A 88 1.07 -11.21 -8.37
N LEU A 89 0.00 -11.29 -9.17
CA LEU A 89 0.04 -11.97 -10.48
C LEU A 89 0.85 -11.18 -11.52
N LYS A 90 1.05 -9.86 -11.30
CA LYS A 90 1.86 -8.96 -12.13
C LYS A 90 2.98 -8.34 -11.30
N SER A 91 4.21 -8.39 -11.80
CA SER A 91 5.36 -7.79 -11.12
C SER A 91 5.36 -6.27 -11.26
N TYR A 92 5.31 -5.56 -10.12
CA TYR A 92 5.61 -4.13 -10.04
C TYR A 92 6.95 -4.00 -9.31
N TYR A 93 7.88 -3.20 -9.85
CA TYR A 93 9.11 -2.86 -9.14
C TYR A 93 8.76 -1.80 -8.10
N ILE A 94 8.87 -2.18 -6.82
CA ILE A 94 8.55 -1.31 -5.69
C ILE A 94 9.85 -1.18 -4.91
N LEU A 95 10.36 0.05 -4.83
CA LEU A 95 11.43 0.41 -3.91
C LEU A 95 10.75 0.76 -2.58
N LEU A 96 11.01 -0.04 -1.54
CA LEU A 96 10.64 0.24 -0.15
C LEU A 96 11.66 1.19 0.49
#